data_AF-A0A4S2UUC1-F1
#
_entry.id   AF-A0A4S2UUC1-F1
#
_cell.length_a   1.000
_cell.length_b   1.000
_cell.length_c   1.000
_cell.angle_alpha   90.00
_cell.angle_beta   90.00
_cell.angle_gamma   90.00
#
_symmetry.space_group_name_H-M   'P 1'
#
loop_
_entity.id
_entity.type
_entity.pdbx_description
1 polymer ?
#
loop_
_entity_poly.entity_id
_entity_poly.type
_entity_poly.pdbx_seq_one_letter_code
_entity_poly.pdbx_strand_id
1 'polypeptide(L)'
;MLLYAQTPARRNRQILADLIALLLIAAAVTFALTVHGAIMMLAEPGRKVESSGDSLAAALDDAGETASRVPLVGDLLKAPLRSAADAGSGIADAGQSLQDIVGQVAFLAALGLIVVPVAFVLLLWLPLRVRWIRRSATIRRLRDAPGGADLLALRALTGPPGELAALPAPPGGLADAWRRGDRQVISDLSGITLTRAGLRP
;
A
#
# COMPACT_ATOMS: atom_id res chain seq x y z
N MET A 1 7.32 20.77 -13.24
CA MET A 1 6.13 19.88 -13.36
C MET A 1 5.11 20.31 -12.30
N LEU A 2 3.81 20.36 -12.62
CA LEU A 2 2.77 20.67 -11.62
C LEU A 2 2.37 19.39 -10.87
N LEU A 3 2.54 19.38 -9.55
CA LEU A 3 2.14 18.27 -8.68
C LEU A 3 0.67 18.34 -8.24
N TYR A 4 0.05 19.54 -8.29
CA TYR A 4 -1.34 19.79 -7.88
C TYR A 4 -2.08 20.74 -8.84
N ALA A 5 -3.40 20.57 -8.94
CA ALA A 5 -4.26 21.46 -9.71
C ALA A 5 -4.29 22.88 -9.09
N GLN A 6 -4.30 23.91 -9.94
CA GLN A 6 -4.36 25.31 -9.51
C GLN A 6 -5.80 25.78 -9.24
N THR A 7 -6.82 24.97 -9.60
CA THR A 7 -8.22 25.22 -9.26
C THR A 7 -8.56 24.59 -7.90
N PRO A 8 -9.18 25.36 -6.96
CA PRO A 8 -9.34 24.95 -5.56
C PRO A 8 -10.21 23.69 -5.40
N ALA A 9 -11.29 23.56 -6.19
CA ALA A 9 -12.18 22.40 -6.13
C ALA A 9 -11.49 21.07 -6.50
N ARG A 10 -10.59 21.07 -7.51
CA ARG A 10 -9.85 19.87 -7.89
C ARG A 10 -8.67 19.60 -6.98
N ARG A 11 -8.00 20.65 -6.48
CA ARG A 11 -6.94 20.52 -5.49
C ARG A 11 -7.44 19.83 -4.22
N ASN A 12 -8.60 20.25 -3.70
CA ASN A 12 -9.18 19.66 -2.49
C ASN A 12 -9.56 18.19 -2.69
N ARG A 13 -10.10 17.81 -3.86
CA ARG A 13 -10.36 16.39 -4.19
C ARG A 13 -9.09 15.56 -4.28
N GLN A 14 -7.99 16.12 -4.81
CA GLN A 14 -6.69 15.45 -4.85
C GLN A 14 -6.15 15.23 -3.44
N ILE A 15 -6.16 16.28 -2.60
CA ILE A 15 -5.73 16.19 -1.20
C ILE A 15 -6.57 15.16 -0.45
N LEU A 16 -7.90 15.19 -0.60
CA LEU A 16 -8.79 14.22 0.04
C LEU A 16 -8.52 12.79 -0.44
N ALA A 17 -8.29 12.58 -1.74
CA ALA A 17 -7.94 11.26 -2.28
C ALA A 17 -6.59 10.77 -1.74
N ASP A 18 -5.59 11.66 -1.65
CA ASP A 18 -4.28 11.34 -1.09
C ASP A 18 -4.37 11.00 0.41
N LEU A 19 -5.17 11.76 1.17
CA LEU A 19 -5.43 11.49 2.59
C LEU A 19 -6.17 10.17 2.80
N ILE A 20 -7.19 9.88 1.98
CA ILE A 20 -7.90 8.59 2.05
C ILE A 20 -6.94 7.44 1.73
N ALA A 21 -6.11 7.57 0.70
CA ALA A 21 -5.11 6.56 0.37
C ALA A 21 -4.13 6.33 1.54
N LEU A 22 -3.60 7.40 2.13
CA LEU A 22 -2.72 7.31 3.30
C LEU A 22 -3.42 6.66 4.50
N LEU A 23 -4.67 7.03 4.78
CA LEU A 23 -5.45 6.47 5.87
C LEU A 23 -5.70 4.98 5.66
N LEU A 24 -6.04 4.55 4.44
CA LEU A 24 -6.25 3.15 4.10
C LEU A 24 -4.96 2.34 4.24
N ILE A 25 -3.83 2.88 3.79
CA ILE A 25 -2.53 2.23 3.96
C ILE A 25 -2.18 2.10 5.44
N ALA A 26 -2.35 3.17 6.23
CA ALA A 26 -2.10 3.15 7.67
C ALA A 26 -3.01 2.15 8.39
N ALA A 27 -4.29 2.11 8.04
CA ALA A 27 -5.25 1.16 8.59
C ALA A 27 -4.88 -0.29 8.26
N ALA A 28 -4.48 -0.57 7.01
CA ALA A 28 -4.04 -1.90 6.59
C ALA A 28 -2.77 -2.35 7.34
N VAL A 29 -1.79 -1.45 7.51
CA VAL A 29 -0.56 -1.74 8.27
C VAL A 29 -0.87 -2.02 9.74
N THR A 30 -1.65 -1.17 10.39
CA THR A 30 -2.03 -1.37 11.80
C THR A 30 -2.81 -2.68 11.98
N PHE A 31 -3.74 -2.98 11.08
CA PHE A 31 -4.47 -4.24 11.09
C PHE A 31 -3.54 -5.45 10.90
N ALA A 32 -2.60 -5.40 9.96
CA ALA A 32 -1.62 -6.47 9.72
C ALA A 32 -0.70 -6.72 10.91
N LEU A 33 -0.22 -5.65 11.56
CA LEU A 33 0.59 -5.76 12.78
C LEU A 33 -0.20 -6.36 13.94
N THR A 34 -1.48 -6.03 14.04
CA THR A 34 -2.38 -6.59 15.06
C THR A 34 -2.58 -8.09 14.85
N VAL A 35 -2.86 -8.50 13.60
CA VAL A 35 -2.99 -9.91 13.22
C VAL A 35 -1.68 -10.67 13.44
N HIS A 36 -0.54 -10.10 13.05
CA HIS A 36 0.78 -10.69 13.29
C HIS A 36 1.01 -10.96 14.78
N GLY A 37 0.78 -9.95 15.63
CA GLY A 37 0.92 -10.08 17.08
C GLY A 37 -0.02 -11.15 17.67
N ALA A 38 -1.27 -11.20 17.20
CA ALA A 38 -2.23 -12.23 17.61
C ALA A 38 -1.77 -13.63 17.22
N ILE A 39 -1.20 -13.81 16.03
CA ILE A 39 -0.66 -15.11 15.60
C ILE A 39 0.58 -15.47 16.42
N MET A 40 1.48 -14.52 16.71
CA MET A 40 2.68 -14.77 17.51
C MET A 40 2.38 -15.19 18.96
N MET A 41 1.19 -14.91 19.49
CA MET A 41 0.75 -15.49 20.77
C MET A 41 0.63 -17.01 20.71
N LEU A 42 0.33 -17.59 19.54
CA LEU A 42 0.32 -19.05 19.36
C LEU A 42 1.72 -19.68 19.42
N ALA A 43 2.80 -18.89 19.37
CA ALA A 43 4.16 -19.39 19.56
C ALA A 43 4.55 -19.54 21.03
N GLU A 44 3.81 -18.94 21.98
CA GLU A 44 4.12 -19.04 23.41
C GLU A 44 4.01 -20.48 23.96
N PRO A 45 2.99 -21.29 23.60
CA PRO A 45 2.96 -22.70 23.96
C PRO A 45 4.18 -23.46 23.43
N GLY A 46 4.61 -23.19 22.18
CA GLY A 46 5.79 -23.79 21.58
C GLY A 46 7.06 -23.52 22.37
N ARG A 47 7.26 -22.25 22.80
CA ARG A 47 8.39 -21.84 23.66
C ARG A 47 8.42 -22.58 25.00
N LYS A 48 7.25 -22.74 25.62
CA LYS A 48 7.15 -23.48 26.88
C LYS A 48 7.44 -24.97 26.70
N VAL A 49 7.00 -25.55 25.59
CA VAL A 49 7.28 -26.95 25.25
C VAL A 49 8.78 -27.15 25.00
N GLU A 50 9.41 -26.28 24.21
CA GLU A 50 10.85 -26.25 23.97
C GLU A 50 11.64 -26.23 25.28
N SER A 51 11.39 -25.22 26.13
CA SER A 51 12.11 -25.07 27.40
C SER A 51 11.88 -26.24 28.37
N SER A 52 10.68 -26.82 28.35
CA SER A 52 10.36 -27.98 29.20
C SER A 52 11.02 -29.27 28.68
N GLY A 53 11.09 -29.43 27.36
CA GLY A 53 11.79 -30.54 26.71
C GLY A 53 13.29 -30.49 26.98
N ASP A 54 13.92 -29.33 26.81
CA ASP A 54 15.35 -29.13 27.05
C ASP A 54 15.73 -29.38 28.50
N SER A 55 14.95 -28.83 29.44
CA SER A 55 15.21 -29.04 30.88
C SER A 55 15.01 -30.50 31.29
N LEU A 56 14.01 -31.19 30.74
CA LEU A 56 13.81 -32.62 30.96
C LEU A 56 14.95 -33.45 30.37
N ALA A 57 15.36 -33.15 29.13
CA ALA A 57 16.48 -33.82 28.47
C ALA A 57 17.78 -33.68 29.28
N ALA A 58 18.10 -32.45 29.72
CA ALA A 58 19.28 -32.16 30.53
C ALA A 58 19.25 -32.90 31.88
N ALA A 59 18.11 -32.92 32.56
CA ALA A 59 17.96 -33.63 33.84
C ALA A 59 18.13 -35.15 33.69
N LEU A 60 17.60 -35.73 32.61
CA LEU A 60 17.70 -37.16 32.32
C LEU A 60 19.11 -37.56 31.88
N ASP A 61 19.81 -36.70 31.14
CA ASP A 61 21.21 -36.92 30.75
C ASP A 61 22.14 -36.90 31.98
N ASP A 62 21.98 -35.90 32.87
CA ASP A 62 22.73 -35.81 34.13
C ASP A 62 22.44 -37.00 35.07
N ALA A 63 21.17 -37.43 35.15
CA ALA A 63 20.79 -38.63 35.87
C ALA A 63 21.42 -39.89 35.26
N GLY A 64 21.47 -40.00 33.93
CA GLY A 64 22.11 -41.10 33.19
C GLY A 64 23.60 -41.18 33.46
N GLU A 65 24.28 -40.03 33.48
CA GLU A 65 25.70 -39.93 33.78
C GLU A 65 25.99 -40.28 35.24
N THR A 66 25.15 -39.82 36.18
CA THR A 66 25.26 -40.19 37.60
C THR A 66 25.01 -41.68 37.81
N ALA A 67 23.98 -42.24 37.19
CA ALA A 67 23.63 -43.66 37.29
C ALA A 67 24.73 -44.58 36.72
N SER A 68 25.45 -44.12 35.69
CA SER A 68 26.57 -44.85 35.09
C SER A 68 27.73 -45.13 36.06
N ARG A 69 27.81 -44.39 37.18
CA ARG A 69 28.84 -44.57 38.22
C ARG A 69 28.51 -45.68 39.22
N VAL A 70 27.35 -46.33 39.13
CA VAL A 70 26.96 -47.43 40.02
C VAL A 70 27.64 -48.75 39.58
N PRO A 71 28.41 -49.42 40.45
CA PRO A 71 29.05 -50.70 40.11
C PRO A 71 28.02 -51.78 39.72
N LEU A 72 28.38 -52.66 38.78
CA LEU A 72 27.59 -53.81 38.30
C LEU A 72 26.31 -53.48 37.49
N VAL A 73 25.66 -52.34 37.71
CA VAL A 73 24.37 -51.98 37.06
C VAL A 73 24.35 -50.64 36.35
N GLY A 74 25.42 -49.83 36.41
CA GLY A 74 25.44 -48.48 35.86
C GLY A 74 25.10 -48.39 34.37
N ASP A 75 25.62 -49.30 33.55
CA ASP A 75 25.32 -49.34 32.11
C ASP A 75 23.86 -49.71 31.81
N LEU A 76 23.24 -50.56 32.65
CA LEU A 76 21.83 -50.94 32.54
C LEU A 76 20.89 -49.77 32.88
N LEU A 77 21.33 -48.85 33.74
CA LEU A 77 20.58 -47.64 34.12
C LEU A 77 20.82 -46.47 33.16
N LYS A 78 22.02 -46.36 32.58
CA LYS A 78 22.40 -45.29 31.66
C LYS A 78 21.59 -45.31 30.36
N ALA A 79 21.42 -46.49 29.76
CA ALA A 79 20.73 -46.63 28.47
C ALA A 79 19.28 -46.11 28.46
N PRO A 80 18.38 -46.51 29.39
CA PRO A 80 17.02 -46.01 29.41
C PRO A 80 16.93 -44.52 29.74
N LEU A 81 17.82 -44.00 30.61
CA LEU A 81 17.86 -42.56 30.94
C LEU A 81 18.30 -41.71 29.74
N ARG A 82 19.31 -42.15 29.00
CA ARG A 82 19.74 -41.49 27.77
C ARG A 82 18.67 -41.54 26.69
N SER A 83 18.00 -42.67 26.51
CA SER A 83 16.87 -42.78 25.58
C SER A 83 15.71 -41.85 25.95
N ALA A 84 15.47 -41.62 27.25
CA ALA A 84 14.47 -40.68 27.71
C ALA A 84 14.93 -39.22 27.51
N ALA A 85 16.24 -38.93 27.67
CA ALA A 85 16.81 -37.63 27.34
C ALA A 85 16.65 -37.30 25.85
N ASP A 86 16.93 -38.26 24.96
CA ASP A 86 16.75 -38.12 23.50
C ASP A 86 15.27 -37.84 23.15
N ALA A 87 14.33 -38.50 23.83
CA ALA A 87 12.90 -38.22 23.67
C ALA A 87 12.53 -36.80 24.16
N GLY A 88 13.15 -36.34 25.26
CA GLY A 88 13.04 -34.96 25.75
C GLY A 88 13.52 -33.94 24.73
N SER A 89 14.68 -34.17 24.09
CA SER A 89 15.17 -33.30 23.01
C SER A 89 14.23 -33.32 21.79
N GLY A 90 13.65 -34.46 21.44
CA GLY A 90 12.67 -34.52 20.35
C GLY A 90 11.40 -33.71 20.63
N ILE A 91 10.98 -33.62 21.90
CA ILE A 91 9.90 -32.72 22.32
C ILE A 91 10.32 -31.26 22.19
N ALA A 92 11.56 -30.94 22.55
CA ALA A 92 12.09 -29.60 22.44
C ALA A 92 12.14 -29.12 20.97
N ASP A 93 12.69 -29.96 20.09
CA ASP A 93 12.75 -29.75 18.64
C ASP A 93 11.35 -29.52 18.04
N ALA A 94 10.35 -30.29 18.49
CA ALA A 94 8.97 -30.11 18.07
C ALA A 94 8.40 -28.75 18.54
N GLY A 95 8.72 -28.34 19.77
CA GLY A 95 8.38 -27.01 20.30
C GLY A 95 8.99 -25.88 19.49
N GLN A 96 10.25 -26.03 19.05
CA GLN A 96 10.93 -25.06 18.19
C GLN A 96 10.32 -25.01 16.78
N SER A 97 10.10 -26.18 16.14
CA SER A 97 9.48 -26.29 14.82
C SER A 97 8.09 -25.62 14.76
N LEU A 98 7.28 -25.79 15.81
CA LEU A 98 6.00 -25.10 15.93
C LEU A 98 6.15 -23.57 15.92
N GLN A 99 7.14 -23.04 16.64
CA GLN A 99 7.40 -21.59 16.67
C GLN A 99 7.81 -21.07 15.30
N ASP A 100 8.66 -21.80 14.58
CA ASP A 100 9.11 -21.42 13.24
C ASP A 100 7.93 -21.38 12.26
N ILE A 101 7.05 -22.39 12.28
CA ILE A 101 5.84 -22.43 11.44
C ILE A 101 4.90 -21.28 11.79
N VAL A 102 4.64 -21.04 13.08
CA VAL A 102 3.78 -19.93 13.53
C VAL A 102 4.36 -18.59 13.09
N GLY A 103 5.68 -18.40 13.22
CA GLY A 103 6.38 -17.20 12.77
C GLY A 103 6.26 -16.99 11.26
N GLN A 104 6.43 -18.05 10.47
CA GLN A 104 6.30 -17.98 9.01
C GLN A 104 4.87 -17.66 8.58
N VAL A 105 3.86 -18.27 9.22
CA VAL A 105 2.44 -17.97 8.97
C VAL A 105 2.12 -16.53 9.36
N ALA A 106 2.59 -16.06 10.53
CA ALA A 106 2.39 -14.69 11.00
C ALA A 106 3.00 -13.68 10.01
N PHE A 107 4.18 -13.98 9.47
CA PHE A 107 4.82 -13.14 8.46
C PHE A 107 4.06 -13.12 7.14
N LEU A 108 3.71 -14.28 6.57
CA LEU A 108 3.02 -14.38 5.29
C LEU A 108 1.62 -13.75 5.36
N ALA A 109 0.90 -13.98 6.46
CA ALA A 109 -0.40 -13.36 6.70
C ALA A 109 -0.28 -11.83 6.73
N ALA A 110 0.65 -11.29 7.52
CA ALA A 110 0.87 -9.84 7.61
C ALA A 110 1.30 -9.24 6.26
N LEU A 111 2.19 -9.92 5.54
CA LEU A 111 2.65 -9.50 4.21
C LEU A 111 1.47 -9.41 3.23
N GLY A 112 0.64 -10.46 3.14
CA GLY A 112 -0.54 -10.46 2.28
C GLY A 112 -1.52 -9.35 2.64
N LEU A 113 -1.75 -9.14 3.95
CA LEU A 113 -2.66 -8.13 4.46
C LEU A 113 -2.19 -6.69 4.24
N ILE A 114 -0.89 -6.47 4.04
CA ILE A 114 -0.32 -5.18 3.64
C ILE A 114 -0.32 -5.05 2.12
N VAL A 115 0.26 -6.03 1.42
CA VAL A 115 0.51 -5.95 -0.02
C VAL A 115 -0.79 -5.85 -0.81
N VAL A 116 -1.81 -6.65 -0.48
CA VAL A 116 -3.06 -6.68 -1.26
C VAL A 116 -3.81 -5.34 -1.19
N PRO A 117 -4.09 -4.76 -0.01
CA PRO A 117 -4.76 -3.47 0.07
C PRO A 117 -3.92 -2.33 -0.51
N VAL A 118 -2.61 -2.30 -0.24
CA VAL A 118 -1.71 -1.27 -0.77
C VAL A 118 -1.66 -1.33 -2.30
N ALA A 119 -1.50 -2.53 -2.86
CA ALA A 119 -1.50 -2.72 -4.31
C ALA A 119 -2.84 -2.28 -4.92
N PHE A 120 -3.97 -2.62 -4.30
CA PHE A 120 -5.30 -2.19 -4.75
C PHE A 120 -5.46 -0.68 -4.75
N VAL A 121 -5.07 0.00 -3.66
CA VAL A 121 -5.07 1.47 -3.57
C VAL A 121 -4.21 2.08 -4.67
N LEU A 122 -2.98 1.57 -4.86
CA LEU A 122 -2.09 2.05 -5.92
C LEU A 122 -2.67 1.80 -7.31
N LEU A 123 -3.26 0.64 -7.57
CA LEU A 123 -3.85 0.29 -8.87
C LEU A 123 -5.03 1.20 -9.24
N LEU A 124 -5.83 1.62 -8.28
CA LEU A 124 -6.94 2.54 -8.51
C LEU A 124 -6.50 4.00 -8.57
N TRP A 125 -5.61 4.42 -7.66
CA TRP A 125 -5.22 5.82 -7.51
C TRP A 125 -4.15 6.27 -8.51
N LEU A 126 -3.12 5.44 -8.74
CA LEU A 126 -1.96 5.80 -9.57
C LEU A 126 -2.32 6.07 -11.04
N PRO A 127 -3.11 5.25 -11.76
CA PRO A 127 -3.39 5.52 -13.17
C PRO A 127 -4.24 6.77 -13.35
N LEU A 128 -5.20 7.04 -12.45
CA LEU A 128 -5.98 8.27 -12.47
C LEU A 128 -5.08 9.50 -12.30
N ARG A 129 -4.12 9.43 -11.37
CA ARG A 129 -3.19 10.53 -11.11
C ARG A 129 -2.20 10.73 -12.26
N VAL A 130 -1.61 9.67 -12.78
CA VAL A 130 -0.70 9.73 -13.94
C VAL A 130 -1.41 10.27 -15.18
N ARG A 131 -2.63 9.81 -15.45
CA ARG A 131 -3.42 10.27 -16.61
C ARG A 131 -3.72 11.77 -16.50
N TRP A 132 -4.01 12.27 -15.30
CA TRP A 132 -4.17 13.71 -15.07
C TRP A 132 -2.86 14.48 -15.28
N ILE A 133 -1.74 14.03 -14.70
CA ILE A 133 -0.43 14.69 -14.87
C ILE A 133 -0.07 14.79 -16.36
N ARG A 134 -0.23 13.70 -17.13
CA ARG A 134 0.05 13.70 -18.57
C ARG A 134 -0.87 14.64 -19.35
N ARG A 135 -2.16 14.67 -19.01
CA ARG A 135 -3.13 15.56 -19.66
C ARG A 135 -2.83 17.03 -19.38
N SER A 136 -2.55 17.40 -18.13
CA SER A 136 -2.22 18.78 -17.77
C SER A 136 -0.88 19.23 -18.36
N ALA A 137 0.11 18.34 -18.45
CA ALA A 137 1.36 18.62 -19.15
C ALA A 137 1.14 18.88 -20.65
N THR A 138 0.27 18.10 -21.30
CA THR A 138 -0.07 18.27 -22.72
C THR A 138 -0.78 19.59 -22.97
N ILE A 139 -1.78 19.94 -22.14
CA ILE A 139 -2.52 21.20 -22.27
C ILE A 139 -1.63 22.42 -22.02
N ARG A 140 -0.68 22.32 -21.06
CA ARG A 140 0.33 23.37 -20.87
C ARG A 140 1.21 23.56 -22.10
N ARG A 141 1.75 22.46 -22.67
CA ARG A 141 2.55 22.53 -23.90
C ARG A 141 1.77 23.12 -25.08
N LEU A 142 0.47 22.80 -25.19
CA LEU A 142 -0.42 23.39 -26.20
C LEU A 142 -0.61 24.89 -25.98
N ARG A 143 -0.75 25.36 -24.74
CA ARG A 143 -0.83 26.80 -24.43
C ARG A 143 0.43 27.55 -24.88
N ASP A 144 1.60 26.97 -24.66
CA ASP A 144 2.89 27.60 -24.95
C ASP A 144 3.26 27.54 -26.45
N ALA A 145 2.51 26.79 -27.27
CA ALA A 145 2.72 26.68 -28.70
C ALA A 145 2.15 27.89 -29.47
N PRO A 146 2.72 28.27 -30.63
CA PRO A 146 2.15 29.29 -31.50
C PRO A 146 0.72 28.93 -31.91
N GLY A 147 -0.23 29.85 -31.74
CA GLY A 147 -1.66 29.58 -32.00
C GLY A 147 -2.35 28.70 -30.93
N GLY A 148 -1.67 28.39 -29.83
CA GLY A 148 -2.15 27.51 -28.77
C GLY A 148 -3.48 27.94 -28.13
N ALA A 149 -3.66 29.25 -27.91
CA ALA A 149 -4.91 29.80 -27.38
C ALA A 149 -6.11 29.48 -28.29
N ASP A 150 -5.89 29.49 -29.61
CA ASP A 150 -6.92 29.25 -30.61
C ASP A 150 -7.32 27.77 -30.68
N LEU A 151 -6.34 26.87 -30.55
CA LEU A 151 -6.59 25.43 -30.41
C LEU A 151 -7.34 25.09 -29.10
N LEU A 152 -7.02 25.79 -28.02
CA LEU A 152 -7.72 25.64 -26.73
C LEU A 152 -9.15 26.20 -26.79
N ALA A 153 -9.37 27.29 -27.54
CA ALA A 153 -10.69 27.86 -27.80
C ALA A 153 -11.56 26.91 -28.65
N LEU A 154 -11.00 26.36 -29.74
CA LEU A 154 -11.67 25.34 -30.54
C LEU A 154 -12.09 24.12 -29.70
N ARG A 155 -11.20 23.66 -28.82
CA ARG A 155 -11.50 22.55 -27.90
C ARG A 155 -12.61 22.88 -26.89
N ALA A 156 -12.75 24.15 -26.50
CA ALA A 156 -13.86 24.59 -25.66
C ALA A 156 -15.19 24.52 -26.43
N LEU A 157 -15.20 24.97 -27.69
CA LEU A 157 -16.35 24.94 -28.58
C LEU A 157 -16.83 23.51 -28.89
N THR A 158 -15.92 22.54 -29.02
CA THR A 158 -16.28 21.11 -29.21
C THR A 158 -16.50 20.35 -27.90
N GLY A 159 -16.47 21.04 -26.76
CA GLY A 159 -16.62 20.45 -25.43
C GLY A 159 -18.06 20.46 -24.91
N PRO A 160 -18.28 20.04 -23.64
CA PRO A 160 -19.62 20.05 -23.04
C PRO A 160 -20.23 21.45 -22.99
N PRO A 161 -21.54 21.61 -23.32
CA PRO A 161 -22.18 22.90 -23.55
C PRO A 161 -22.44 23.71 -22.27
N GLY A 162 -22.50 23.07 -21.10
CA GLY A 162 -22.86 23.74 -19.84
C GLY A 162 -21.91 24.88 -19.45
N GLU A 163 -20.63 24.80 -19.80
CA GLU A 163 -19.66 25.88 -19.51
C GLU A 163 -19.65 26.98 -20.58
N LEU A 164 -20.09 26.67 -21.80
CA LEU A 164 -20.29 27.67 -22.85
C LEU A 164 -21.49 28.57 -22.54
N ALA A 165 -22.53 28.00 -21.91
CA ALA A 165 -23.72 28.75 -21.48
C ALA A 165 -23.43 29.77 -20.36
N ALA A 166 -22.30 29.62 -19.65
CA ALA A 166 -21.88 30.56 -18.62
C ALA A 166 -21.17 31.80 -19.18
N LEU A 167 -20.76 31.79 -20.46
CA LEU A 167 -20.15 32.95 -21.11
C LEU A 167 -21.23 33.89 -21.68
N PRO A 168 -21.05 35.22 -21.53
CA PRO A 168 -21.88 36.18 -22.23
C PRO A 168 -21.80 35.94 -23.75
N ALA A 169 -22.93 35.77 -24.42
CA ALA A 169 -22.96 35.58 -25.87
C ALA A 169 -22.74 36.93 -26.57
N PRO A 170 -21.65 37.11 -27.35
CA PRO A 170 -21.45 38.33 -28.13
C PRO A 170 -22.46 38.43 -29.29
N PRO A 171 -22.65 39.62 -29.88
CA PRO A 171 -23.47 39.79 -31.07
C PRO A 171 -22.96 38.88 -32.20
N GLY A 172 -23.82 37.99 -32.72
CA GLY A 172 -23.46 36.97 -33.72
C GLY A 172 -23.02 35.62 -33.15
N GLY A 173 -22.90 35.48 -31.81
CA GLY A 173 -22.61 34.23 -31.13
C GLY A 173 -21.11 33.89 -31.04
N LEU A 174 -20.78 32.98 -30.13
CA LEU A 174 -19.39 32.63 -29.79
C LEU A 174 -18.60 32.05 -30.98
N ALA A 175 -19.25 31.26 -31.85
CA ALA A 175 -18.60 30.63 -33.00
C ALA A 175 -18.24 31.62 -34.11
N ASP A 176 -18.98 32.72 -34.23
CA ASP A 176 -18.74 33.76 -35.22
C ASP A 176 -17.66 34.73 -34.74
N ALA A 177 -17.72 35.13 -33.46
CA ALA A 177 -16.66 35.92 -32.83
C ALA A 177 -15.30 35.18 -32.82
N TRP A 178 -15.30 33.86 -32.60
CA TRP A 178 -14.10 33.03 -32.74
C TRP A 178 -13.56 33.05 -34.18
N ARG A 179 -14.42 32.86 -35.19
CA ARG A 179 -14.01 32.90 -36.61
C ARG A 179 -13.44 34.24 -37.05
N ARG A 180 -13.86 35.35 -36.44
CA ARG A 180 -13.31 36.69 -36.69
C ARG A 180 -11.97 36.96 -35.99
N GLY A 181 -11.47 36.03 -35.18
CA GLY A 181 -10.22 36.21 -34.45
C GLY A 181 -10.34 37.17 -33.27
N ASP A 182 -11.52 37.32 -32.66
CA ASP A 182 -11.71 38.15 -31.49
C ASP A 182 -10.85 37.64 -30.32
N ARG A 183 -9.82 38.41 -29.95
CA ARG A 183 -8.85 38.01 -28.92
C ARG A 183 -9.49 37.81 -27.56
N GLN A 184 -10.55 38.56 -27.24
CA GLN A 184 -11.23 38.46 -25.96
C GLN A 184 -11.99 37.14 -25.89
N VAL A 185 -12.76 36.81 -26.94
CA VAL A 185 -13.51 35.55 -27.02
C VAL A 185 -12.58 34.34 -27.07
N ILE A 186 -11.46 34.41 -27.80
CA ILE A 186 -10.44 33.34 -27.81
C ILE A 186 -9.84 33.16 -26.41
N SER A 187 -9.52 34.25 -25.71
CA SER A 187 -9.01 34.20 -24.34
C SER A 187 -10.01 33.53 -23.39
N ASP A 188 -11.27 33.96 -23.42
CA ASP A 188 -12.33 33.43 -22.55
C ASP A 188 -12.61 31.94 -22.81
N LEU A 189 -12.71 31.54 -24.09
CA LEU A 189 -12.86 30.14 -24.49
C LEU A 189 -11.63 29.29 -24.10
N SER A 190 -10.43 29.81 -24.30
CA SER A 190 -9.20 29.12 -23.88
C SER A 190 -9.15 28.93 -22.35
N GLY A 191 -9.65 29.91 -21.60
CA GLY A 191 -9.76 29.90 -20.15
C GLY A 191 -10.65 28.77 -19.62
N ILE A 192 -11.75 28.45 -20.31
CA ILE A 192 -12.60 27.28 -20.01
C ILE A 192 -11.78 25.99 -20.09
N THR A 193 -11.05 25.79 -21.19
CA THR A 193 -10.24 24.59 -21.40
C THR A 193 -9.12 24.46 -20.37
N LEU A 194 -8.50 25.59 -19.99
CA LEU A 194 -7.46 25.65 -18.95
C LEU A 194 -8.03 25.31 -17.57
N THR A 195 -9.17 25.89 -17.21
CA THR A 195 -9.85 25.64 -15.92
C THR A 195 -10.28 24.18 -15.80
N ARG A 196 -10.81 23.58 -16.88
CA ARG A 196 -11.10 22.13 -16.98
C ARG A 196 -9.86 21.24 -16.82
N ALA A 197 -8.68 21.72 -17.22
CA ALA A 197 -7.42 21.03 -17.00
C ALA A 197 -6.88 21.19 -15.57
N GLY A 198 -7.48 22.10 -14.77
CA GLY A 198 -6.98 22.49 -13.46
C GLY A 198 -5.81 23.46 -13.53
N LEU A 199 -5.69 24.21 -14.63
CA LEU A 199 -4.73 25.30 -14.82
C LEU A 199 -5.45 26.64 -14.61
N ARG A 200 -4.72 27.67 -14.18
CA ARG A 200 -5.26 29.03 -14.16
C ARG A 200 -5.36 29.56 -15.62
N PRO A 201 -6.48 30.23 -15.97
CA PRO A 201 -6.59 30.99 -17.21
C PRO A 201 -5.45 32.00 -17.30
#